data_AF-A0A6S7DIQ3-F1
#
_entry.id   AF-A0A6S7DIQ3-F1
#
_cell.length_a   1.000
_cell.length_b   1.000
_cell.length_c   1.000
_cell.angle_alpha   90.00
_cell.angle_beta   90.00
_cell.angle_gamma   90.00
#
_symmetry.space_group_name_H-M   'P 1'
#
loop_
_entity.id
_entity.type
_entity.pdbx_description
1 polymer ?
#
loop_
_entity_poly.entity_id
_entity_poly.type
_entity_poly.pdbx_seq_one_letter_code
_entity_poly.pdbx_strand_id
1 'polypeptide(L)'
;MNIDASKRHLRTTWEQGALRFLRNVSLRFQVRGMIADRKAFAGTLAPVEEANVAIIPGKGGYPDGQQIPGQNLAFPQVVTLREDGAREIISALLGCWPEPSLAVAKRVGVAKIELDSYLAGQTTLSDAAMSRLMAVFGLTSVHRERLTGAKRPVTTVEPYVLLAGNAPERVSTVHDFLVGEDPIRSSVELVPAGRAPGHCWRYQLIMRHADIPSLICFPRIGRSARILDEGQLPQFRGQLAVGPAFYHAVEAMRADVEQRPTRVLEAMRALYRTWAADIGQIGVRLHRIGMKV
;
A
#
# COMPACT_ATOMS: atom_id res chain seq x y z
N MET A 1 6.58 34.90 39.68
CA MET A 1 6.88 33.72 38.84
C MET A 1 5.90 32.62 39.19
N ASN A 2 5.04 32.22 38.25
CA ASN A 2 4.08 31.14 38.46
C ASN A 2 4.13 30.20 37.23
N ILE A 3 4.71 29.01 37.42
CA ILE A 3 5.08 28.04 36.36
C ILE A 3 3.90 27.12 35.99
N ASP A 4 2.75 27.22 36.67
CA ASP A 4 1.63 26.29 36.49
C ASP A 4 0.62 26.66 35.38
N ALA A 5 0.68 27.87 34.83
CA ALA A 5 -0.23 28.29 33.76
C ALA A 5 0.17 27.76 32.37
N SER A 6 1.45 27.40 32.17
CA SER A 6 1.97 27.01 30.85
C SER A 6 1.68 25.54 30.46
N LYS A 7 1.46 24.65 31.44
CA LYS A 7 1.21 23.22 31.18
C LYS A 7 -0.24 22.88 30.83
N ARG A 8 -1.21 23.77 31.08
CA ARG A 8 -2.63 23.53 30.73
C ARG A 8 -3.01 23.93 29.29
N HIS A 9 -2.23 24.78 28.63
CA HIS A 9 -2.49 25.19 27.24
C HIS A 9 -1.84 24.29 26.17
N LEU A 10 -0.83 23.48 26.55
CA LEU A 10 -0.15 22.57 25.63
C LEU A 10 -0.80 21.17 25.53
N ARG A 11 -1.67 20.80 26.48
CA ARG A 11 -2.43 19.53 26.42
C ARG A 11 -3.67 19.60 25.52
N THR A 12 -4.29 20.78 25.40
CA THR A 12 -5.57 20.92 24.68
C THR A 12 -5.42 20.92 23.16
N THR A 13 -4.28 21.35 22.62
CA THR A 13 -4.06 21.43 21.15
C THR A 13 -3.74 20.07 20.52
N TRP A 14 -3.00 19.20 21.21
CA TRP A 14 -2.74 17.82 20.77
C TRP A 14 -4.01 16.96 20.81
N GLU A 15 -4.80 17.07 21.88
CA GLU A 15 -6.07 16.36 22.01
C GLU A 15 -7.10 16.87 20.98
N GLN A 16 -7.15 18.18 20.71
CA GLN A 16 -8.05 18.73 19.68
C GLN A 16 -7.64 18.36 18.25
N GLY A 17 -6.35 18.21 17.96
CA GLY A 17 -5.86 17.74 16.66
C GLY A 17 -6.21 16.27 16.42
N ALA A 18 -5.96 15.41 17.42
CA ALA A 18 -6.32 13.99 17.38
C ALA A 18 -7.84 13.79 17.32
N LEU A 19 -8.63 14.58 18.06
CA LEU A 19 -10.10 14.54 18.03
C LEU A 19 -10.66 15.03 16.70
N ARG A 20 -10.08 16.06 16.04
CA ARG A 20 -10.50 16.47 14.69
C ARG A 20 -10.18 15.39 13.64
N PHE A 21 -9.03 14.74 13.75
CA PHE A 21 -8.66 13.61 12.89
C PHE A 21 -9.62 12.43 13.08
N LEU A 22 -9.86 12.00 14.32
CA LEU A 22 -10.79 10.91 14.64
C LEU A 22 -12.24 11.26 14.25
N ARG A 23 -12.67 12.51 14.41
CA ARG A 23 -14.01 12.96 14.03
C ARG A 23 -14.20 12.97 12.51
N ASN A 24 -13.20 13.38 11.73
CA ASN A 24 -13.26 13.33 10.27
C ASN A 24 -13.20 11.89 9.73
N VAL A 25 -12.42 11.00 10.36
CA VAL A 25 -12.40 9.56 10.02
C VAL A 25 -13.74 8.91 10.39
N SER A 26 -14.28 9.19 11.59
CA SER A 26 -15.57 8.65 12.04
C SER A 26 -16.76 9.14 11.21
N LEU A 27 -16.74 10.41 10.75
CA LEU A 27 -17.75 10.94 9.82
C LEU A 27 -17.69 10.23 8.45
N ARG A 28 -16.49 9.89 7.96
CA ARG A 28 -16.35 9.10 6.72
C ARG A 28 -16.86 7.66 6.88
N PHE A 29 -16.68 7.04 8.05
CA PHE A 29 -17.26 5.73 8.36
C PHE A 29 -18.80 5.77 8.51
N GLN A 30 -19.37 6.82 9.11
CA GLN A 30 -20.82 6.97 9.24
C GLN A 30 -21.52 7.30 7.92
N VAL A 31 -20.92 8.12 7.06
CA VAL A 31 -21.50 8.48 5.75
C VAL A 31 -21.45 7.30 4.76
N ARG A 32 -20.49 6.37 4.88
CA ARG A 32 -20.46 5.10 4.13
C ARG A 32 -21.36 3.99 4.71
N GLY A 33 -21.95 4.21 5.89
CA GLY A 33 -22.77 3.22 6.60
C GLY A 33 -24.25 3.18 6.20
N MET A 34 -24.70 4.00 5.25
CA MET A 34 -26.09 3.95 4.77
C MET A 34 -26.15 3.35 3.36
N ILE A 35 -26.90 2.24 3.29
CA ILE A 35 -27.31 1.48 2.09
C ILE A 35 -26.30 0.42 1.63
N ALA A 36 -26.36 -0.76 2.27
CA ALA A 36 -26.42 -2.02 1.53
C ALA A 36 -27.19 -3.04 2.39
N ASP A 37 -28.28 -3.52 1.83
CA ASP A 37 -29.26 -4.43 2.41
C ASP A 37 -28.58 -5.74 2.87
N ARG A 38 -28.63 -5.97 4.19
CA ARG A 38 -27.92 -7.04 4.89
C ARG A 38 -28.58 -8.43 4.72
N LYS A 39 -29.60 -8.56 3.87
CA LYS A 39 -30.34 -9.82 3.63
C LYS A 39 -30.16 -10.43 2.24
N ALA A 40 -29.45 -9.79 1.30
CA ALA A 40 -29.28 -10.34 -0.06
C ALA A 40 -28.10 -11.32 -0.24
N PHE A 41 -27.16 -11.41 0.71
CA PHE A 41 -25.92 -12.19 0.55
C PHE A 41 -25.79 -13.43 1.44
N ALA A 42 -26.77 -13.72 2.29
CA ALA A 42 -26.74 -14.90 3.18
C ALA A 42 -27.18 -16.21 2.49
N GLY A 43 -27.58 -16.18 1.22
CA GLY A 43 -28.20 -17.30 0.51
C GLY A 43 -27.35 -18.01 -0.56
N THR A 44 -26.06 -17.68 -0.72
CA THR A 44 -25.26 -18.24 -1.83
C THR A 44 -23.86 -18.70 -1.40
N LEU A 45 -23.73 -19.16 -0.16
CA LEU A 45 -22.58 -19.98 0.26
C LEU A 45 -23.03 -21.44 0.36
N ALA A 46 -23.27 -22.04 -0.80
CA ALA A 46 -23.13 -23.49 -0.91
C ALA A 46 -21.62 -23.80 -0.96
N PRO A 47 -21.15 -24.89 -0.32
CA PRO A 47 -19.79 -25.33 -0.49
C PRO A 47 -19.57 -25.64 -1.97
N VAL A 48 -18.63 -24.94 -2.61
CA VAL A 48 -18.22 -25.30 -3.97
C VAL A 48 -17.56 -26.67 -3.85
N GLU A 49 -18.29 -27.69 -4.28
CA GLU A 49 -17.79 -29.03 -4.54
C GLU A 49 -16.47 -28.96 -5.31
N GLU A 50 -15.58 -29.87 -4.94
CA GLU A 50 -14.32 -30.18 -5.58
C GLU A 50 -14.51 -30.39 -7.10
N ALA A 51 -14.44 -29.33 -7.88
CA ALA A 51 -14.44 -29.40 -9.34
C ALA A 51 -13.14 -28.81 -9.89
N ASN A 52 -12.22 -29.72 -10.19
CA ASN A 52 -11.03 -29.55 -11.04
C ASN A 52 -10.08 -28.41 -10.66
N VAL A 53 -9.28 -28.70 -9.62
CA VAL A 53 -8.00 -28.01 -9.36
C VAL A 53 -7.06 -28.27 -10.54
N ALA A 54 -7.00 -27.34 -11.49
CA ALA A 54 -5.87 -27.22 -12.39
C ALA A 54 -4.67 -26.72 -11.55
N ILE A 55 -3.92 -27.67 -11.01
CA ILE A 55 -2.62 -27.46 -10.36
C ILE A 55 -1.71 -26.73 -11.37
N ILE A 56 -1.13 -25.60 -10.99
CA ILE A 56 -0.04 -24.99 -11.76
C ILE A 56 1.14 -25.96 -11.66
N PRO A 57 1.60 -26.63 -12.74
CA PRO A 57 2.74 -27.53 -12.64
C PRO A 57 3.99 -26.71 -12.29
N GLY A 58 4.63 -27.07 -11.17
CA GLY A 58 5.97 -26.61 -10.85
C GLY A 58 6.94 -27.08 -11.94
N LYS A 59 7.90 -26.22 -12.31
CA LYS A 59 8.88 -26.42 -13.38
C LYS A 59 9.55 -27.81 -13.33
N GLY A 60 9.04 -28.74 -14.13
CA GLY A 60 9.84 -29.69 -14.91
C GLY A 60 10.24 -29.00 -16.22
N GLY A 61 11.43 -29.31 -16.73
CA GLY A 61 12.14 -28.54 -17.77
C GLY A 61 11.29 -28.07 -18.96
N TYR A 62 11.54 -26.85 -19.41
CA TYR A 62 11.05 -26.32 -20.68
C TYR A 62 12.22 -26.16 -21.66
N PRO A 63 11.99 -26.44 -22.96
CA PRO A 63 13.01 -26.36 -23.99
C PRO A 63 13.33 -24.90 -24.34
N ASP A 64 14.50 -24.73 -24.94
CA ASP A 64 15.06 -23.47 -25.40
C ASP A 64 14.10 -22.63 -26.26
N GLY A 65 14.14 -21.32 -25.99
CA GLY A 65 14.08 -20.28 -27.01
C GLY A 65 12.90 -20.29 -27.98
N GLN A 66 11.77 -19.70 -27.58
CA GLN A 66 10.95 -18.94 -28.51
C GLN A 66 10.63 -17.56 -27.93
N GLN A 67 11.26 -16.54 -28.53
CA GLN A 67 10.93 -15.13 -28.32
C GLN A 67 9.49 -14.89 -28.78
N ILE A 68 8.67 -14.34 -27.90
CA ILE A 68 7.36 -13.78 -28.28
C ILE A 68 7.63 -12.41 -28.93
N PRO A 69 7.37 -12.20 -30.22
CA PRO A 69 7.57 -10.90 -30.87
C PRO A 69 6.39 -9.98 -30.55
N GLY A 70 6.65 -8.74 -30.13
CA GLY A 70 5.61 -7.71 -29.98
C GLY A 70 5.61 -6.89 -28.68
N GLN A 71 6.71 -6.83 -27.91
CA GLN A 71 6.79 -5.92 -26.77
C GLN A 71 7.03 -4.48 -27.23
N ASN A 72 5.94 -3.77 -27.53
CA ASN A 72 5.89 -2.32 -27.42
C ASN A 72 5.31 -1.99 -26.04
N LEU A 73 6.14 -2.03 -25.00
CA LEU A 73 5.76 -1.63 -23.64
C LEU A 73 5.70 -0.09 -23.54
N ALA A 74 4.73 0.52 -24.20
CA ALA A 74 4.11 1.76 -23.70
C ALA A 74 3.09 1.27 -22.64
N PHE A 75 3.13 1.63 -21.35
CA PHE A 75 3.16 2.96 -20.75
C PHE A 75 3.69 2.87 -19.30
N PRO A 76 4.62 3.71 -18.84
CA PRO A 76 4.82 3.92 -17.41
C PRO A 76 4.08 5.18 -17.00
N GLN A 77 2.77 5.11 -16.76
CA GLN A 77 2.07 6.18 -16.05
C GLN A 77 1.03 5.58 -15.11
N VAL A 78 1.51 4.97 -14.03
CA VAL A 78 0.72 4.96 -12.81
C VAL A 78 0.90 6.35 -12.22
N VAL A 79 -0.08 7.23 -12.36
CA VAL A 79 -0.07 8.53 -11.70
C VAL A 79 -1.25 8.48 -10.74
N THR A 80 -1.04 7.94 -9.53
CA THR A 80 -2.12 8.01 -8.53
C THR A 80 -2.14 9.41 -7.96
N LEU A 81 -3.19 10.18 -8.24
CA LEU A 81 -3.38 11.51 -7.68
C LEU A 81 -4.16 11.39 -6.36
N ARG A 82 -3.79 12.17 -5.36
CA ARG A 82 -4.64 12.39 -4.18
C ARG A 82 -4.71 13.88 -3.86
N GLU A 83 -5.92 14.38 -3.65
CA GLU A 83 -6.20 15.78 -3.28
C GLU A 83 -5.91 16.09 -1.79
N ASP A 84 -5.63 15.06 -1.00
CA ASP A 84 -5.12 15.20 0.37
C ASP A 84 -3.69 15.74 0.36
N GLY A 85 -3.31 16.50 1.39
CA GLY A 85 -2.00 17.16 1.40
C GLY A 85 -0.86 16.15 1.46
N ALA A 86 0.20 16.34 0.66
CA ALA A 86 1.45 15.57 0.66
C ALA A 86 1.88 15.01 2.04
N ARG A 87 1.73 15.82 3.09
CA ARG A 87 2.01 15.48 4.48
C ARG A 87 1.28 14.23 4.97
N GLU A 88 -0.01 14.08 4.64
CA GLU A 88 -0.83 12.94 5.05
C GLU A 88 -0.33 11.64 4.40
N ILE A 89 -0.07 11.69 3.09
CA ILE A 89 0.52 10.56 2.36
C ILE A 89 1.90 10.20 2.89
N ILE A 90 2.76 11.19 3.12
CA ILE A 90 4.09 10.97 3.70
C ILE A 90 3.98 10.35 5.10
N SER A 91 3.07 10.84 5.95
CA SER A 91 2.83 10.29 7.29
C SER A 91 2.36 8.83 7.23
N ALA A 92 1.49 8.52 6.28
CA ALA A 92 0.97 7.18 6.08
C ALA A 92 2.05 6.22 5.53
N LEU A 93 2.80 6.65 4.51
CA LEU A 93 3.95 5.92 3.96
C LEU A 93 5.01 5.67 5.02
N LEU A 94 5.35 6.68 5.83
CA LEU A 94 6.29 6.53 6.93
C LEU A 94 5.81 5.51 7.98
N GLY A 95 4.49 5.41 8.18
CA GLY A 95 3.88 4.36 9.02
C GLY A 95 3.97 2.95 8.44
N CYS A 96 4.26 2.82 7.15
CA CYS A 96 4.43 1.54 6.45
C CYS A 96 5.88 1.34 5.96
N TRP A 97 6.79 2.25 6.31
CA TRP A 97 8.17 2.24 5.87
C TRP A 97 9.00 1.38 6.82
N PRO A 98 9.84 0.46 6.30
CA PRO A 98 10.63 -0.45 7.14
C PRO A 98 11.69 0.25 7.99
N GLU A 99 12.10 1.47 7.60
CA GLU A 99 13.08 2.26 8.34
C GLU A 99 12.42 3.24 9.34
N PRO A 100 12.97 3.39 10.57
CA PRO A 100 12.45 4.32 11.55
C PRO A 100 12.55 5.79 11.10
N SER A 101 11.63 6.63 11.57
CA SER A 101 11.54 8.04 11.18
C SER A 101 12.82 8.85 11.42
N LEU A 102 13.61 8.49 12.44
CA LEU A 102 14.91 9.12 12.68
C LEU A 102 15.90 8.91 11.52
N ALA A 103 15.94 7.70 10.95
CA ALA A 103 16.84 7.39 9.84
C ALA A 103 16.36 8.03 8.54
N VAL A 104 15.04 8.11 8.32
CA VAL A 104 14.45 8.90 7.23
C VAL A 104 14.83 10.39 7.37
N ALA A 105 14.67 10.98 8.56
CA ALA A 105 15.04 12.37 8.82
C ALA A 105 16.52 12.65 8.50
N LYS A 106 17.42 11.74 8.90
CA LYS A 106 18.86 11.81 8.56
C LYS A 106 19.09 11.79 7.05
N ARG A 107 18.43 10.91 6.30
CA ARG A 107 18.55 10.83 4.83
C ARG A 107 18.05 12.10 4.15
N VAL A 108 17.02 12.72 4.71
CA VAL A 108 16.48 14.01 4.23
C VAL A 108 17.35 15.19 4.68
N GLY A 109 18.27 15.01 5.62
CA GLY A 109 19.13 16.07 6.13
C GLY A 109 18.38 17.09 6.99
N VAL A 110 17.41 16.61 7.78
CA VAL A 110 16.65 17.43 8.75
C VAL A 110 16.72 16.79 10.14
N ALA A 111 16.47 17.59 11.18
CA ALA A 111 16.34 17.05 12.52
C ALA A 111 15.06 16.20 12.63
N LYS A 112 15.07 15.14 13.47
CA LYS A 112 13.86 14.33 13.69
C LYS A 112 12.68 15.17 14.17
N ILE A 113 12.93 16.11 15.08
CA ILE A 113 11.89 17.01 15.60
C ILE A 113 11.29 17.89 14.51
N GLU A 114 12.09 18.31 13.53
CA GLU A 114 11.63 19.10 12.39
C GLU A 114 10.71 18.26 11.48
N LEU A 115 11.09 17.01 11.21
CA LEU A 115 10.23 16.06 10.50
C LEU A 115 8.94 15.79 11.27
N ASP A 116 9.01 15.54 12.57
CA ASP A 116 7.83 15.28 13.41
C ASP A 116 6.88 16.50 13.42
N SER A 117 7.41 17.73 13.57
CA SER A 117 6.63 18.97 13.53
C SER A 117 6.02 19.22 12.15
N TYR A 118 6.72 18.89 11.07
CA TYR A 118 6.15 18.91 9.72
C TYR A 118 4.97 17.95 9.61
N LEU A 119 5.13 16.70 10.05
CA LEU A 119 4.08 15.67 9.98
C LEU A 119 2.87 16.01 10.87
N ALA A 120 3.10 16.65 12.02
CA ALA A 120 2.06 17.20 12.89
C ALA A 120 1.40 18.47 12.33
N GLY A 121 1.97 19.05 11.27
CA GLY A 121 1.47 20.26 10.62
C GLY A 121 1.74 21.55 11.36
N GLN A 122 2.73 21.54 12.24
CA GLN A 122 3.15 22.69 13.04
C GLN A 122 4.14 23.57 12.29
N THR A 123 4.95 22.98 11.40
CA THR A 123 5.98 23.68 10.62
C THR A 123 5.94 23.25 9.16
N THR A 124 6.60 24.02 8.31
CA THR A 124 6.93 23.65 6.93
C THR A 124 8.40 23.25 6.83
N LEU A 125 8.72 22.36 5.90
CA LEU A 125 10.10 22.07 5.54
C LEU A 125 10.58 23.06 4.48
N SER A 126 11.89 23.30 4.43
CA SER A 126 12.50 23.99 3.27
C SER A 126 12.20 23.23 1.97
N ASP A 127 12.13 23.93 0.83
CA ASP A 127 11.86 23.27 -0.46
C ASP A 127 12.88 22.18 -0.79
N ALA A 128 14.15 22.37 -0.42
CA ALA A 128 15.20 21.37 -0.60
C ALA A 128 14.96 20.11 0.28
N ALA A 129 14.58 20.29 1.55
CA ALA A 129 14.24 19.18 2.43
C ALA A 129 12.95 18.47 1.97
N MET A 130 11.93 19.21 1.55
CA MET A 130 10.71 18.66 0.98
C MET A 130 10.99 17.84 -0.29
N SER A 131 11.83 18.36 -1.19
CA SER A 131 12.23 17.65 -2.41
C SER A 131 12.94 16.33 -2.09
N ARG A 132 13.89 16.34 -1.15
CA ARG A 132 14.55 15.10 -0.69
C ARG A 132 13.58 14.14 -0.01
N LEU A 133 12.65 14.63 0.80
CA LEU A 133 11.62 13.81 1.44
C LEU A 133 10.72 13.13 0.40
N MET A 134 10.22 13.88 -0.59
CA MET A 134 9.45 13.30 -1.70
C MET A 134 10.24 12.26 -2.48
N ALA A 135 11.53 12.53 -2.75
CA ALA A 135 12.40 11.58 -3.45
C ALA A 135 12.60 10.26 -2.68
N VAL A 136 12.76 10.32 -1.35
CA VAL A 136 12.83 9.10 -0.50
C VAL A 136 11.59 8.23 -0.66
N PHE A 137 10.42 8.86 -0.78
CA PHE A 137 9.15 8.18 -0.91
C PHE A 137 8.71 7.94 -2.36
N GLY A 138 9.52 8.27 -3.38
CA GLY A 138 9.09 8.09 -4.77
C GLY A 138 7.89 8.96 -5.17
N LEU A 139 7.71 10.10 -4.52
CA LEU A 139 6.60 11.03 -4.75
C LEU A 139 7.02 12.17 -5.69
N THR A 140 6.07 12.66 -6.48
CA THR A 140 6.22 13.83 -7.36
C THR A 140 5.06 14.81 -7.15
N SER A 141 5.33 16.11 -7.24
CA SER A 141 4.29 17.15 -7.23
C SER A 141 3.60 17.23 -8.59
N VAL A 142 2.27 17.31 -8.59
CA VAL A 142 1.46 17.26 -9.82
C VAL A 142 1.42 18.62 -10.53
N HIS A 143 1.71 19.72 -9.83
CA HIS A 143 1.72 21.07 -10.41
C HIS A 143 3.08 21.75 -10.28
N ARG A 144 3.52 22.38 -11.38
CA ARG A 144 4.75 23.18 -11.51
C ARG A 144 4.59 24.57 -10.89
N GLU A 145 3.36 25.03 -10.75
CA GLU A 145 3.06 26.32 -10.13
C GLU A 145 3.16 26.21 -8.61
N ARG A 146 3.84 27.19 -8.01
CA ARG A 146 3.96 27.35 -6.56
C ARG A 146 2.56 27.51 -5.97
N LEU A 147 1.93 26.38 -5.60
CA LEU A 147 0.71 26.39 -4.82
C LEU A 147 1.03 27.02 -3.45
N THR A 148 0.57 28.25 -3.30
CA THR A 148 0.50 29.02 -2.06
C THR A 148 -0.54 28.37 -1.15
N GLY A 149 -0.23 27.23 -0.54
CA GLY A 149 -1.16 26.55 0.36
C GLY A 149 -0.67 25.20 0.90
N ALA A 150 -1.30 24.76 2.01
CA ALA A 150 -0.93 23.56 2.78
C ALA A 150 -1.29 22.22 2.09
N LYS A 151 -1.99 22.25 0.96
CA LYS A 151 -2.33 21.06 0.16
C LYS A 151 -1.51 21.07 -1.13
N ARG A 152 -0.43 20.28 -1.16
CA ARG A 152 0.29 19.95 -2.40
C ARG A 152 -0.20 18.57 -2.84
N PRO A 153 -0.94 18.45 -3.95
CA PRO A 153 -1.30 17.14 -4.48
C PRO A 153 -0.02 16.41 -4.89
N VAL A 154 0.05 15.14 -4.51
CA VAL A 154 1.20 14.27 -4.80
C VAL A 154 0.77 13.07 -5.60
N THR A 155 1.72 12.55 -6.37
CA THR A 155 1.57 11.32 -7.13
C THR A 155 2.82 10.46 -7.10
N THR A 156 2.71 9.22 -7.55
CA THR A 156 3.82 8.28 -7.67
C THR A 156 3.61 7.37 -8.86
N VAL A 157 4.72 7.08 -9.55
CA VAL A 157 4.84 6.04 -10.59
C VAL A 157 5.58 4.79 -10.07
N GLU A 158 5.99 4.82 -8.80
CA GLU A 158 6.85 3.81 -8.22
C GLU A 158 6.04 2.62 -7.70
N PRO A 159 6.46 1.37 -7.97
CA PRO A 159 5.95 0.21 -7.26
C PRO A 159 6.61 0.12 -5.88
N TYR A 160 5.83 -0.15 -4.85
CA TYR A 160 6.33 -0.22 -3.47
C TYR A 160 6.36 -1.66 -2.95
N VAL A 161 7.28 -1.93 -2.04
CA VAL A 161 7.22 -3.05 -1.09
C VAL A 161 7.23 -2.48 0.32
N LEU A 162 6.05 -2.43 0.96
CA LEU A 162 5.85 -1.79 2.27
C LEU A 162 5.60 -2.83 3.36
N LEU A 163 5.91 -2.46 4.60
CA LEU A 163 5.61 -3.27 5.78
C LEU A 163 4.53 -2.55 6.61
N ALA A 164 3.35 -3.13 6.72
CA ALA A 164 2.25 -2.54 7.47
C ALA A 164 2.63 -2.36 8.95
N GLY A 165 2.66 -1.11 9.41
CA GLY A 165 2.84 -0.78 10.82
C GLY A 165 1.61 -1.11 11.66
N ASN A 166 1.60 -0.67 12.91
CA ASN A 166 0.53 -0.94 13.88
C ASN A 166 -0.67 0.04 13.84
N ALA A 167 -0.69 0.93 12.86
CA ALA A 167 -1.70 1.99 12.69
C ALA A 167 -2.58 1.67 11.46
N PRO A 168 -3.72 0.97 11.63
CA PRO A 168 -4.58 0.54 10.53
C PRO A 168 -4.98 1.67 9.58
N GLU A 169 -5.26 2.86 10.13
CA GLU A 169 -5.65 4.05 9.40
C GLU A 169 -4.57 4.53 8.40
N ARG A 170 -3.29 4.35 8.74
CA ARG A 170 -2.17 4.69 7.84
C ARG A 170 -2.06 3.67 6.72
N VAL A 171 -2.27 2.40 7.03
CA VAL A 171 -2.23 1.33 6.02
C VAL A 171 -3.39 1.47 5.04
N SER A 172 -4.59 1.78 5.53
CA SER A 172 -5.76 2.13 4.71
C SER A 172 -5.48 3.36 3.82
N THR A 173 -4.88 4.42 4.39
CA THR A 173 -4.47 5.61 3.63
C THR A 173 -3.47 5.30 2.52
N VAL A 174 -2.47 4.43 2.78
CA VAL A 174 -1.51 3.98 1.77
C VAL A 174 -2.19 3.12 0.71
N HIS A 175 -3.05 2.18 1.12
CA HIS A 175 -3.78 1.32 0.20
C HIS A 175 -4.65 2.15 -0.75
N ASP A 176 -5.43 3.10 -0.23
CA ASP A 176 -6.23 4.03 -1.03
C ASP A 176 -5.37 4.86 -1.98
N PHE A 177 -4.16 5.26 -1.56
CA PHE A 177 -3.21 5.97 -2.41
C PHE A 177 -2.57 5.09 -3.49
N LEU A 178 -2.44 3.77 -3.29
CA LEU A 178 -1.87 2.88 -4.31
C LEU A 178 -2.93 2.37 -5.29
N VAL A 179 -4.15 2.20 -4.79
CA VAL A 179 -5.33 1.87 -5.59
C VAL A 179 -5.84 3.08 -6.38
N GLY A 180 -5.84 4.27 -5.79
CA GLY A 180 -6.34 5.47 -6.43
C GLY A 180 -7.82 5.41 -6.78
N GLU A 181 -8.22 6.21 -7.76
CA GLU A 181 -9.61 6.27 -8.27
C GLU A 181 -9.85 5.34 -9.45
N ASP A 182 -8.83 4.59 -9.87
CA ASP A 182 -8.91 3.70 -11.05
C ASP A 182 -9.75 2.45 -10.71
N PRO A 183 -10.93 2.25 -11.33
CA PRO A 183 -11.78 1.10 -11.05
C PRO A 183 -11.18 -0.24 -11.50
N ILE A 184 -10.14 -0.21 -12.35
CA ILE A 184 -9.46 -1.40 -12.88
C ILE A 184 -8.38 -1.88 -11.92
N ARG A 185 -7.87 -1.00 -11.05
CA ARG A 185 -6.99 -1.43 -9.98
C ARG A 185 -7.76 -2.35 -9.04
N SER A 186 -7.02 -3.26 -8.43
CA SER A 186 -7.57 -4.16 -7.44
C SER A 186 -6.46 -4.69 -6.55
N SER A 187 -6.85 -5.29 -5.43
CA SER A 187 -5.91 -5.91 -4.51
C SER A 187 -6.35 -7.30 -4.08
N VAL A 188 -5.38 -8.17 -3.81
CA VAL A 188 -5.59 -9.53 -3.32
C VAL A 188 -4.57 -9.89 -2.26
N GLU A 189 -4.97 -10.74 -1.32
CA GLU A 189 -4.03 -11.42 -0.45
C GLU A 189 -3.48 -12.66 -1.17
N LEU A 190 -2.17 -12.76 -1.29
CA LEU A 190 -1.51 -13.95 -1.82
C LEU A 190 -1.49 -15.05 -0.76
N VAL A 191 -1.87 -16.26 -1.15
CA VAL A 191 -1.76 -17.48 -0.34
C VAL A 191 -1.08 -18.59 -1.16
N PRO A 192 -0.23 -19.45 -0.57
CA PRO A 192 0.41 -20.52 -1.32
C PRO A 192 -0.61 -21.61 -1.65
N ALA A 193 -0.60 -22.08 -2.89
CA ALA A 193 -1.45 -23.20 -3.31
C ALA A 193 -1.03 -24.50 -2.62
N GLY A 194 -2.01 -25.25 -2.13
CA GLY A 194 -1.81 -26.59 -1.57
C GLY A 194 -1.06 -26.65 -0.23
N ARG A 195 -0.83 -25.51 0.44
CA ARG A 195 -0.17 -25.43 1.75
C ARG A 195 -0.76 -24.31 2.61
N ALA A 196 -0.64 -24.44 3.92
CA ALA A 196 -0.91 -23.33 4.81
C ALA A 196 0.12 -22.20 4.58
N PRO A 197 -0.29 -20.92 4.56
CA PRO A 197 0.64 -19.82 4.49
C PRO A 197 1.51 -19.73 5.74
N GLY A 198 2.71 -19.16 5.62
CA GLY A 198 3.64 -18.98 6.74
C GLY A 198 3.03 -18.17 7.89
N HIS A 199 3.49 -18.41 9.11
CA HIS A 199 2.84 -17.90 10.34
C HIS A 199 3.14 -16.43 10.68
N CYS A 200 4.08 -15.78 9.98
CA CYS A 200 4.53 -14.44 10.36
C CYS A 200 3.89 -13.31 9.55
N TRP A 201 3.65 -13.54 8.26
CA TRP A 201 3.30 -12.47 7.31
C TRP A 201 2.13 -12.84 6.41
N ARG A 202 1.41 -11.80 5.96
CA ARG A 202 0.42 -11.82 4.87
C ARG A 202 0.85 -10.83 3.80
N TYR A 203 0.51 -11.09 2.55
CA TYR A 203 1.03 -10.33 1.42
C TYR A 203 -0.11 -9.82 0.57
N GLN A 204 -0.41 -8.52 0.64
CA GLN A 204 -1.40 -7.88 -0.20
C GLN A 204 -0.73 -7.34 -1.46
N LEU A 205 -1.08 -7.91 -2.61
CA LEU A 205 -0.68 -7.41 -3.91
C LEU A 205 -1.71 -6.40 -4.40
N ILE A 206 -1.27 -5.21 -4.81
CA ILE A 206 -2.10 -4.16 -5.39
C ILE A 206 -1.65 -3.97 -6.83
N MET A 207 -2.55 -4.14 -7.80
CA MET A 207 -2.16 -4.07 -9.21
C MET A 207 -3.28 -3.65 -10.15
N ARG A 208 -2.85 -3.13 -11.30
CA ARG A 208 -3.65 -3.01 -12.52
C ARG A 208 -3.17 -4.05 -13.53
N HIS A 209 -4.03 -4.46 -14.44
CA HIS A 209 -3.64 -5.32 -15.55
C HIS A 209 -2.46 -4.71 -16.33
N ALA A 210 -1.44 -5.51 -16.65
CA ALA A 210 -0.21 -5.13 -17.34
C ALA A 210 0.78 -4.19 -16.60
N ASP A 211 0.51 -3.79 -15.35
CA ASP A 211 1.43 -2.95 -14.56
C ASP A 211 2.35 -3.79 -13.64
N ILE A 212 3.50 -3.21 -13.27
CA ILE A 212 4.28 -3.69 -12.12
C ILE A 212 3.47 -3.39 -10.84
N PRO A 213 3.15 -4.41 -10.03
CA PRO A 213 2.28 -4.22 -8.86
C PRO A 213 3.02 -3.52 -7.72
N SER A 214 2.29 -3.14 -6.67
CA SER A 214 2.84 -2.82 -5.35
C SER A 214 2.45 -3.90 -4.35
N LEU A 215 3.22 -4.02 -3.26
CA LEU A 215 3.02 -5.00 -2.19
C LEU A 215 2.96 -4.32 -0.83
N ILE A 216 1.95 -4.65 -0.02
CA ILE A 216 1.90 -4.33 1.41
C ILE A 216 1.99 -5.65 2.18
N CYS A 217 2.99 -5.76 3.06
CA CYS A 217 3.24 -6.95 3.87
C CYS A 217 2.70 -6.72 5.28
N PHE A 218 1.79 -7.57 5.74
CA PHE A 218 1.14 -7.43 7.04
C PHE A 218 1.69 -8.46 8.03
N PRO A 219 2.15 -8.05 9.21
CA PRO A 219 2.46 -9.01 10.27
C PRO A 219 1.17 -9.67 10.73
N ARG A 220 1.09 -11.01 10.77
CA ARG A 220 -0.15 -11.75 11.07
C ARG A 220 -0.79 -11.39 12.39
N ILE A 221 0.03 -11.11 13.41
CA ILE A 221 -0.41 -10.78 14.77
C ILE A 221 -0.59 -9.26 14.96
N GLY A 222 -0.37 -8.46 13.90
CA GLY A 222 -0.48 -7.00 13.96
C GLY A 222 -1.92 -6.50 13.86
N ARG A 223 -2.18 -5.33 14.49
CA ARG A 223 -3.49 -4.65 14.42
C ARG A 223 -3.96 -4.42 12.99
N SER A 224 -3.04 -4.05 12.09
CA SER A 224 -3.37 -3.77 10.69
C SER A 224 -3.73 -5.01 9.87
N ALA A 225 -3.36 -6.22 10.31
CA ALA A 225 -3.74 -7.43 9.58
C ALA A 225 -5.26 -7.68 9.61
N ARG A 226 -5.95 -7.20 10.65
CA ARG A 226 -7.42 -7.32 10.78
C ARG A 226 -8.18 -6.64 9.65
N ILE A 227 -7.59 -5.61 9.05
CA ILE A 227 -8.20 -4.89 7.92
C ILE A 227 -8.46 -5.84 6.74
N LEU A 228 -7.59 -6.83 6.53
CA LEU A 228 -7.76 -7.83 5.47
C LEU A 228 -8.93 -8.79 5.77
N ASP A 229 -9.21 -9.04 7.05
CA ASP A 229 -10.30 -9.92 7.49
C ASP A 229 -11.65 -9.21 7.49
N GLU A 230 -11.65 -7.92 7.86
CA GLU A 230 -12.85 -7.09 7.95
C GLU A 230 -13.35 -6.59 6.59
N GLY A 231 -12.59 -6.80 5.49
CA GLY A 231 -12.99 -6.43 4.14
C GLY A 231 -13.10 -4.91 3.90
N GLN A 232 -12.44 -4.10 4.72
CA GLN A 232 -12.58 -2.63 4.71
C GLN A 232 -11.77 -1.92 3.61
N LEU A 233 -10.98 -2.66 2.82
CA LEU A 233 -10.14 -2.09 1.78
C LEU A 233 -10.91 -2.02 0.45
N PRO A 234 -11.00 -0.83 -0.18
CA PRO A 234 -11.59 -0.70 -1.50
C PRO A 234 -10.96 -1.66 -2.52
N GLN A 235 -11.79 -2.25 -3.38
CA GLN A 235 -11.31 -3.11 -4.47
C GLN A 235 -10.43 -4.30 -4.01
N PHE A 236 -10.50 -4.69 -2.72
CA PHE A 236 -9.90 -5.92 -2.23
C PHE A 236 -10.78 -7.11 -2.62
N ARG A 237 -10.18 -8.09 -3.29
CA ARG A 237 -10.87 -9.24 -3.90
C ARG A 237 -10.67 -10.54 -3.11
N GLY A 238 -10.24 -10.43 -1.85
CA GLY A 238 -9.97 -11.57 -0.98
C GLY A 238 -8.66 -12.26 -1.31
N GLN A 239 -8.63 -13.57 -1.15
CA GLN A 239 -7.42 -14.39 -1.27
C GLN A 239 -7.25 -14.96 -2.67
N LEU A 240 -6.00 -15.03 -3.12
CA LEU A 240 -5.59 -15.63 -4.38
C LEU A 240 -4.49 -16.66 -4.15
N ALA A 241 -4.78 -17.91 -4.48
CA ALA A 241 -3.80 -19.00 -4.44
C ALA A 241 -2.77 -18.85 -5.57
N VAL A 242 -1.48 -18.89 -5.21
CA VAL A 242 -0.33 -18.78 -6.12
C VAL A 242 0.63 -19.95 -5.95
N GLY A 243 1.47 -20.20 -6.96
CA GLY A 243 2.47 -21.27 -6.91
C GLY A 243 3.43 -21.12 -5.71
N PRO A 244 3.81 -22.21 -5.01
CA PRO A 244 4.68 -22.12 -3.83
C PRO A 244 6.03 -21.42 -4.09
N ALA A 245 6.61 -21.62 -5.27
CA ALA A 245 7.89 -21.00 -5.63
C ALA A 245 7.77 -19.47 -5.77
N PHE A 246 6.69 -18.97 -6.40
CA PHE A 246 6.40 -17.54 -6.46
C PHE A 246 6.13 -16.98 -5.06
N TYR A 247 5.36 -17.69 -4.24
CA TYR A 247 5.09 -17.28 -2.87
C TYR A 247 6.38 -17.11 -2.06
N HIS A 248 7.28 -18.10 -2.07
CA HIS A 248 8.57 -18.01 -1.39
C HIS A 248 9.46 -16.87 -1.91
N ALA A 249 9.40 -16.56 -3.21
CA ALA A 249 10.11 -15.40 -3.75
C ALA A 249 9.58 -14.07 -3.20
N VAL A 250 8.26 -13.96 -2.99
CA VAL A 250 7.64 -12.82 -2.29
C VAL A 250 8.11 -12.75 -0.83
N GLU A 251 8.17 -13.88 -0.12
CA GLU A 251 8.66 -13.91 1.27
C GLU A 251 10.12 -13.44 1.38
N ALA A 252 10.98 -13.92 0.47
CA ALA A 252 12.39 -13.54 0.40
C ALA A 252 12.55 -12.06 0.07
N MET A 253 11.77 -11.53 -0.90
CA MET A 253 11.75 -10.11 -1.24
C MET A 253 11.35 -9.24 -0.05
N ARG A 254 10.31 -9.63 0.70
CA ARG A 254 9.90 -8.91 1.92
C ARG A 254 11.00 -8.90 2.97
N ALA A 255 11.59 -10.06 3.26
CA ALA A 255 12.68 -10.17 4.24
C ALA A 255 13.89 -9.31 3.85
N ASP A 256 14.18 -9.23 2.56
CA ASP A 256 15.25 -8.41 2.04
C ASP A 256 14.97 -6.90 2.18
N VAL A 257 13.74 -6.45 1.93
CA VAL A 257 13.32 -5.05 2.12
C VAL A 257 13.35 -4.65 3.60
N GLU A 258 12.98 -5.57 4.49
CA GLU A 258 13.08 -5.37 5.94
C GLU A 258 14.53 -5.14 6.38
N GLN A 259 15.49 -5.90 5.83
CA GLN A 259 16.91 -5.75 6.10
C GLN A 259 17.53 -4.53 5.39
N ARG A 260 17.01 -4.17 4.22
CA ARG A 260 17.52 -3.09 3.37
C ARG A 260 16.39 -2.14 2.95
N PRO A 261 15.96 -1.25 3.86
CA PRO A 261 14.85 -0.31 3.62
C PRO A 261 14.99 0.58 2.38
N THR A 262 16.20 0.80 1.88
CA THR A 262 16.42 1.56 0.64
C THR A 262 15.87 0.85 -0.61
N ARG A 263 15.55 -0.45 -0.52
CA ARG A 263 15.02 -1.24 -1.64
C ARG A 263 13.50 -1.14 -1.83
N VAL A 264 12.79 -0.40 -0.99
CA VAL A 264 11.31 -0.30 -1.03
C VAL A 264 10.77 0.02 -2.44
N LEU A 265 11.44 0.90 -3.19
CA LEU A 265 11.02 1.34 -4.53
C LEU A 265 11.58 0.47 -5.69
N GLU A 266 12.47 -0.48 -5.39
CA GLU A 266 13.21 -1.26 -6.41
C GLU A 266 12.91 -2.76 -6.35
N ALA A 267 12.63 -3.29 -5.15
CA ALA A 267 12.50 -4.72 -4.90
C ALA A 267 11.42 -5.36 -5.78
N MET A 268 10.29 -4.69 -5.95
CA MET A 268 9.17 -5.20 -6.76
C MET A 268 9.51 -5.27 -8.25
N ARG A 269 10.31 -4.33 -8.77
CA ARG A 269 10.82 -4.40 -10.16
C ARG A 269 11.77 -5.59 -10.33
N ALA A 270 12.61 -5.87 -9.34
CA ALA A 270 13.51 -7.01 -9.38
C ALA A 270 12.74 -8.34 -9.37
N LEU A 271 11.71 -8.47 -8.53
CA LEU A 271 10.81 -9.63 -8.53
C LEU A 271 10.09 -9.77 -9.87
N TYR A 272 9.57 -8.67 -10.40
CA TYR A 272 8.84 -8.64 -11.68
C TYR A 272 9.68 -9.14 -12.85
N ARG A 273 10.96 -8.78 -12.93
CA ARG A 273 11.86 -9.27 -14.00
C ARG A 273 11.95 -10.80 -14.06
N THR A 274 11.83 -11.47 -12.91
CA THR A 274 11.95 -12.94 -12.81
C THR A 274 10.59 -13.63 -12.93
N TRP A 275 9.54 -12.97 -12.43
CA TRP A 275 8.20 -13.56 -12.26
C TRP A 275 7.12 -12.84 -13.09
N ALA A 276 7.50 -12.22 -14.20
CA ALA A 276 6.59 -11.45 -15.06
C ALA A 276 5.42 -12.30 -15.56
N ALA A 277 5.65 -13.59 -15.89
CA ALA A 277 4.62 -14.50 -16.34
C ALA A 277 3.56 -14.75 -15.26
N ASP A 278 3.98 -15.12 -14.04
CA ASP A 278 3.08 -15.33 -12.90
C ASP A 278 2.30 -14.06 -12.54
N ILE A 279 2.97 -12.90 -12.50
CA ILE A 279 2.32 -11.61 -12.23
C ILE A 279 1.33 -11.26 -13.36
N GLY A 280 1.68 -11.52 -14.62
CA GLY A 280 0.77 -11.34 -15.75
C GLY A 280 -0.48 -12.22 -15.64
N GLN A 281 -0.33 -13.49 -15.26
CA GLN A 281 -1.46 -14.39 -15.03
C GLN A 281 -2.35 -13.94 -13.87
N ILE A 282 -1.76 -13.45 -12.77
CA ILE A 282 -2.51 -12.84 -11.66
C ILE A 282 -3.32 -11.64 -12.17
N GLY A 283 -2.71 -10.75 -12.95
CA GLY A 283 -3.38 -9.58 -13.53
C GLY A 283 -4.54 -9.94 -14.47
N VAL A 284 -4.37 -10.95 -15.32
CA VAL A 284 -5.46 -11.48 -16.18
C VAL A 284 -6.61 -12.01 -15.31
N ARG A 285 -6.29 -12.75 -14.25
CA ARG A 285 -7.29 -13.37 -13.38
C ARG A 285 -8.07 -12.33 -12.59
N LEU A 286 -7.40 -11.29 -12.10
CA LEU A 286 -8.04 -10.15 -11.42
C LEU A 286 -8.97 -9.36 -12.34
N HIS A 287 -8.54 -9.10 -13.58
CA HIS A 287 -9.38 -8.43 -14.56
C HIS A 287 -10.69 -9.19 -14.81
N ARG A 288 -10.62 -10.52 -14.97
CA ARG A 288 -11.81 -11.37 -15.13
C ARG A 288 -12.74 -11.36 -13.91
N ILE A 289 -12.19 -11.29 -12.69
CA ILE A 289 -12.99 -11.17 -11.47
C ILE A 289 -13.69 -9.81 -11.44
N GLY A 290 -13.02 -8.73 -11.82
CA GLY A 290 -13.58 -7.38 -11.88
C GLY A 290 -14.72 -7.22 -12.88
N MET A 291 -14.74 -7.98 -13.98
CA MET A 291 -15.81 -7.96 -14.99
C MET A 291 -17.08 -8.72 -14.59
N LYS A 292 -17.05 -9.52 -13.52
CA LYS A 292 -18.18 -10.36 -13.08
C LYS A 292 -19.07 -9.70 -12.01
N VAL A 293 -18.83 -8.43 -11.69
CA VAL A 293 -19.57 -7.64 -10.69
C VAL A 293 -20.50 -6.66 -11.37
#